data_AF-A0A4Z0N984-F1
#
_entry.id   AF-A0A4Z0N984-F1
#
_cell.length_a   1.000
_cell.length_b   1.000
_cell.length_c   1.000
_cell.angle_alpha   90.00
_cell.angle_beta   90.00
_cell.angle_gamma   90.00
#
_symmetry.space_group_name_H-M   'P 1'
#
loop_
_entity.id
_entity.type
_entity.pdbx_description
1 polymer ?
#
loop_
_entity_poly.entity_id
_entity_poly.type
_entity_poly.pdbx_seq_one_letter_code
_entity_poly.pdbx_strand_id
1 'polypeptide(L)'
;MGSFVSVYVDWAATVEQVSAVAAELPMPPGVLGVDVVAAGDTLGCRIAVDLTGDFDEPRDGPRIARAYAAQLTEALDVPAFALHDLIMVGRSDW
;
A
#
# COMPACT_ATOMS: atom_id res chain seq x y z
N MET A 1 11.93 4.22 16.05
CA MET A 1 11.34 3.38 14.98
C MET A 1 10.25 4.24 14.37
N GLY A 2 10.35 4.56 13.07
CA GLY A 2 9.31 5.35 12.41
C GLY A 2 8.01 4.54 12.27
N SER A 3 6.91 5.23 12.02
CA SER A 3 5.60 4.62 11.77
C SER A 3 5.56 3.94 10.41
N PHE A 4 4.75 2.90 10.28
CA PHE A 4 4.71 2.04 9.09
C PHE A 4 3.29 1.62 8.71
N VAL A 5 2.96 1.71 7.42
CA VAL A 5 1.76 1.08 6.86
C VAL A 5 2.03 0.51 5.47
N SER A 6 1.34 -0.57 5.11
CA SER A 6 1.48 -1.22 3.80
C SER A 6 0.23 -1.10 2.96
N VAL A 7 0.45 -0.95 1.65
CA VAL A 7 -0.55 -1.09 0.58
C VAL A 7 -0.19 -2.30 -0.26
N TYR A 8 -1.17 -3.12 -0.61
CA TYR A 8 -0.99 -4.33 -1.41
C TYR A 8 -1.60 -4.13 -2.79
N VAL A 9 -0.84 -4.47 -3.83
CA VAL A 9 -1.27 -4.32 -5.24
C VAL A 9 -1.61 -5.69 -5.82
N ASP A 10 -2.70 -5.72 -6.58
CA ASP A 10 -3.20 -6.91 -7.27
C ASP A 10 -2.17 -7.57 -8.19
N TRP A 11 -2.32 -8.88 -8.40
CA TRP A 11 -1.44 -9.73 -9.21
C TRP A 11 -1.31 -9.34 -10.69
N ALA A 12 -2.19 -8.46 -11.19
CA ALA A 12 -2.13 -7.95 -12.56
C ALA A 12 -0.94 -7.01 -12.82
N ALA A 13 -0.33 -6.40 -11.78
CA ALA A 13 0.83 -5.51 -11.93
C ALA A 13 2.16 -6.20 -11.62
N THR A 14 3.24 -5.80 -12.31
CA THR A 14 4.61 -6.22 -11.98
C THR A 14 5.29 -5.27 -11.00
N VAL A 15 6.33 -5.75 -10.30
CA VAL A 15 7.11 -4.93 -9.34
C VAL A 15 7.71 -3.71 -10.03
N GLU A 16 8.16 -3.85 -11.28
CA GLU A 16 8.73 -2.76 -12.07
C GLU A 16 7.70 -1.69 -12.39
N GLN A 17 6.46 -2.08 -12.75
CA GLN A 17 5.37 -1.16 -13.00
C GLN A 17 4.99 -0.40 -11.72
N VAL A 18 4.82 -1.12 -10.61
CA VAL A 18 4.50 -0.51 -9.32
C VAL A 18 5.61 0.43 -8.86
N SER A 19 6.88 0.05 -9.03
CA SER A 19 8.03 0.89 -8.68
C SER A 19 8.10 2.16 -9.52
N ALA A 20 7.88 2.05 -10.83
CA ALA A 20 7.87 3.20 -11.73
C ALA A 20 6.75 4.19 -11.38
N VAL A 21 5.55 3.68 -11.09
CA VAL A 21 4.42 4.52 -10.68
C VAL A 21 4.65 5.14 -9.30
N ALA A 22 5.09 4.35 -8.31
CA ALA A 22 5.30 4.83 -6.96
C ALA A 22 6.34 5.97 -6.88
N ALA A 23 7.34 5.98 -7.78
CA ALA A 23 8.33 7.05 -7.88
C ALA A 23 7.76 8.39 -8.38
N GLU A 24 6.67 8.37 -9.13
CA GLU A 24 6.02 9.56 -9.71
C GLU A 24 4.83 10.04 -8.88
N LEU A 25 4.28 9.19 -8.02
CA LEU A 25 3.13 9.54 -7.18
C LEU A 25 3.52 10.54 -6.08
N PRO A 26 2.63 11.49 -5.75
CA PRO A 26 2.89 12.42 -4.67
C PRO A 26 2.94 11.69 -3.32
N MET A 27 3.98 12.01 -2.55
CA MET A 27 4.18 11.41 -1.23
C MET A 27 3.11 11.92 -0.23
N PRO A 28 2.39 11.03 0.47
CA PRO A 28 1.40 11.46 1.46
C PRO A 28 2.04 12.26 2.61
N PRO A 29 1.31 13.20 3.24
CA PRO A 29 1.82 13.95 4.38
C PRO A 29 2.29 13.04 5.52
N GLY A 30 3.49 13.32 6.05
CA GLY A 30 4.10 12.54 7.13
C GLY A 30 4.83 11.29 6.66
N VAL A 31 4.67 10.85 5.41
CA VAL A 31 5.47 9.78 4.81
C VAL A 31 6.84 10.34 4.42
N LEU A 32 7.89 9.59 4.74
CA LEU A 32 9.29 9.92 4.49
C LEU A 32 9.95 8.92 3.53
N GLY A 33 9.39 7.72 3.39
CA GLY A 33 9.88 6.66 2.52
C GLY A 33 8.74 5.85 1.92
N VAL A 34 8.95 5.42 0.68
CA VAL A 34 8.06 4.51 -0.06
C VAL A 34 8.93 3.41 -0.63
N ASP A 35 8.73 2.18 -0.15
CA ASP A 35 9.48 1.02 -0.55
C ASP A 35 8.56 0.01 -1.24
N VAL A 36 8.86 -0.32 -2.51
CA VAL A 36 8.13 -1.37 -3.24
C VAL A 36 8.83 -2.69 -3.02
N VAL A 37 8.14 -3.61 -2.38
CA VAL A 37 8.66 -4.93 -2.01
C VAL A 37 7.85 -6.03 -2.67
N ALA A 38 8.55 -7.03 -3.19
CA ALA A 38 7.89 -8.27 -3.59
C ALA A 38 7.33 -8.94 -2.32
N ALA A 39 6.02 -8.94 -2.20
CA ALA A 39 5.33 -9.74 -1.21
C ALA A 39 5.23 -11.19 -1.74
N GLY A 40 5.21 -12.17 -0.83
CA GLY A 40 4.74 -13.51 -1.20
C GLY A 40 3.28 -13.47 -1.67
N ASP A 41 2.66 -14.64 -1.88
CA ASP A 41 1.21 -14.73 -2.15
C ASP A 41 0.38 -14.41 -0.89
N THR A 42 0.45 -13.16 -0.45
CA THR A 42 -0.16 -12.67 0.78
C THR A 42 -1.49 -12.04 0.41
N LEU A 43 -2.60 -12.65 0.86
CA LEU A 43 -3.96 -12.12 0.65
C LEU A 43 -4.30 -11.93 -0.84
N GLY A 44 -3.76 -12.78 -1.72
CA GLY A 44 -3.97 -12.71 -3.18
C GLY A 44 -3.19 -11.60 -3.89
N CYS A 45 -2.35 -10.85 -3.16
CA CYS A 45 -1.46 -9.82 -3.69
C CYS A 45 -0.01 -10.29 -3.68
N ARG A 46 0.81 -9.81 -4.62
CA ARG A 46 2.25 -10.17 -4.74
C ARG A 46 3.20 -9.01 -4.51
N ILE A 47 2.68 -7.80 -4.37
CA ILE A 47 3.49 -6.60 -4.24
C ILE A 47 2.93 -5.82 -3.08
N ALA A 48 3.80 -5.49 -2.13
CA ALA A 48 3.49 -4.52 -1.09
C ALA A 48 4.26 -3.22 -1.37
N VAL A 49 3.62 -2.11 -1.06
CA VAL A 49 4.22 -0.79 -1.04
C VAL A 49 4.16 -0.30 0.39
N ASP A 50 5.33 -0.22 0.98
CA ASP A 50 5.53 0.12 2.38
C ASP A 50 5.78 1.62 2.51
N LEU A 51 4.92 2.27 3.31
CA LEU A 51 4.99 3.70 3.59
C LEU A 51 5.54 3.87 4.99
N THR A 52 6.75 4.43 5.09
CA THR A 52 7.42 4.72 6.36
C THR A 52 7.47 6.22 6.61
N GLY A 53 7.33 6.65 7.86
CA GLY A 53 7.37 8.07 8.15
C GLY A 53 7.18 8.48 9.61
N ASP A 54 6.84 9.75 9.80
CA ASP A 54 6.56 10.41 11.08
C ASP A 54 5.09 10.83 11.15
N PHE A 55 4.20 9.82 11.09
CA PHE A 55 2.76 9.98 11.27
C PHE A 55 2.28 9.13 12.45
N ASP A 56 1.10 9.42 13.00
CA ASP A 56 0.49 8.58 14.04
C ASP A 56 -0.06 7.30 13.38
N GLU A 57 0.60 6.16 13.54
CA GLU A 57 0.22 4.92 12.83
C GLU A 57 -1.22 4.44 13.16
N PRO A 58 -1.65 4.32 14.43
CA PRO A 58 -3.03 3.98 14.75
C PRO A 58 -4.07 4.96 14.20
N ARG A 59 -3.78 6.27 14.22
CA ARG A 59 -4.75 7.32 13.88
C ARG A 59 -4.78 7.64 12.38
N ASP A 60 -3.61 7.88 11.80
CA ASP A 60 -3.43 8.37 10.44
C ASP A 60 -3.07 7.25 9.46
N GLY A 61 -2.45 6.16 9.93
CA GLY A 61 -1.99 5.05 9.09
C GLY A 61 -3.06 4.49 8.14
N PRO A 62 -4.26 4.08 8.62
CA PRO A 62 -5.31 3.59 7.74
C PRO A 62 -5.75 4.60 6.68
N ARG A 63 -5.78 5.89 7.01
CA ARG A 63 -6.14 6.96 6.07
C ARG A 63 -5.05 7.17 5.02
N ILE A 64 -3.79 7.17 5.43
CA ILE A 64 -2.62 7.28 4.54
C ILE A 64 -2.59 6.10 3.56
N ALA A 65 -2.68 4.87 4.07
CA ALA A 65 -2.66 3.67 3.25
C ALA A 65 -3.82 3.65 2.23
N ARG A 66 -5.05 4.00 2.64
CA ARG A 66 -6.20 4.08 1.73
C ARG A 66 -6.04 5.15 0.64
N ALA A 67 -5.57 6.33 1.02
CA ALA A 67 -5.35 7.42 0.06
C ALA A 67 -4.27 7.06 -0.95
N TYR A 68 -3.20 6.38 -0.53
CA TYR A 68 -2.15 5.95 -1.42
C TYR A 68 -2.57 4.76 -2.30
N ALA A 69 -3.34 3.82 -1.75
CA ALA A 69 -3.95 2.72 -2.50
C ALA A 69 -4.87 3.23 -3.64
N ALA A 70 -5.66 4.27 -3.37
CA ALA A 70 -6.49 4.90 -4.41
C ALA A 70 -5.65 5.50 -5.55
N GLN A 71 -4.56 6.19 -5.21
CA GLN A 71 -3.64 6.76 -6.20
C GLN A 71 -2.93 5.68 -7.04
N LEU A 72 -2.45 4.61 -6.40
CA LEU A 72 -1.86 3.47 -7.10
C LEU A 72 -2.89 2.81 -8.02
N THR A 73 -4.13 2.65 -7.57
CA THR A 73 -5.20 2.06 -8.38
C THR A 73 -5.47 2.90 -9.63
N GLU A 74 -5.59 4.22 -9.46
CA GLU A 74 -5.82 5.15 -10.57
C GLU A 74 -4.66 5.16 -11.57
N ALA A 75 -3.41 5.11 -11.09
CA ALA A 75 -2.24 5.20 -11.94
C ALA A 75 -1.87 3.88 -12.63
N LEU A 76 -2.16 2.73 -12.01
CA LEU A 76 -1.84 1.40 -12.56
C LEU A 76 -3.01 0.75 -13.30
N ASP A 77 -4.23 1.26 -13.15
CA ASP A 77 -5.47 0.64 -13.65
C ASP A 77 -5.66 -0.80 -13.11
N VAL A 78 -5.18 -1.05 -11.88
CA VAL A 78 -5.32 -2.33 -11.18
C VAL A 78 -5.67 -2.09 -9.71
N PRO A 79 -6.40 -2.99 -9.04
CA PRO A 79 -6.76 -2.77 -7.64
C PRO A 79 -5.53 -2.71 -6.71
N ALA A 80 -5.53 -1.74 -5.81
CA ALA A 80 -4.62 -1.69 -4.67
C ALA A 80 -5.41 -1.49 -3.36
N PHE A 81 -4.94 -2.08 -2.27
CA PHE A 81 -5.68 -2.17 -1.01
C PHE A 81 -4.79 -1.83 0.18
N ALA A 82 -5.32 -1.06 1.12
CA ALA A 82 -4.66 -0.89 2.42
C ALA A 82 -4.67 -2.23 3.18
N LEU A 83 -3.54 -2.60 3.80
CA LEU A 83 -3.44 -3.84 4.59
C LEU A 83 -4.55 -3.96 5.65
N HIS A 84 -4.86 -2.86 6.31
CA HIS A 84 -5.92 -2.81 7.32
C HIS A 84 -7.26 -3.28 6.76
N ASP A 85 -7.59 -2.90 5.53
CA ASP A 85 -8.86 -3.26 4.88
C ASP A 85 -8.87 -4.73 4.47
N LEU A 86 -7.74 -5.26 3.96
CA LEU A 86 -7.60 -6.68 3.64
C LEU A 86 -7.75 -7.57 4.88
N ILE A 87 -7.18 -7.18 6.01
CA ILE A 87 -7.32 -7.92 7.28
C ILE A 87 -8.79 -7.93 7.74
N MET A 88 -9.50 -6.82 7.61
CA MET A 88 -10.91 -6.74 8.02
C MET A 88 -11.82 -7.60 7.13
N VAL A 89 -11.56 -7.66 5.82
CA VAL A 89 -12.29 -8.53 4.89
C VAL A 89 -11.97 -10.00 5.17
N GLY A 90 -10.70 -10.39 5.28
CA GLY A 90 -10.30 -11.77 5.54
C GLY A 90 -10.77 -12.34 6.89
N ARG A 91 -11.11 -11.47 7.85
CA ARG A 91 -11.74 -11.86 9.13
C ARG A 91 -13.25 -12.09 9.02
N SER A 92 -13.89 -11.69 7.92
CA SER A 92 -15.33 -11.86 7.70
C SER A 92 -15.70 -13.17 6.99
N ASP A 93 -14.70 -13.90 6.46
CA ASP A 93 -14.87 -15.19 5.78
C ASP A 93 -14.76 -16.41 6.73
N TRP A 94 -14.96 -16.21 8.04
CA TRP A 94 -14.92 -17.26 9.08
C TRP A 94 -16.18 -17.27 9.95
#